data_AF-A0A7K3LPX6-F1
#
_entry.id   AF-A0A7K3LPX6-F1
#
_cell.length_a   1.000
_cell.length_b   1.000
_cell.length_c   1.000
_cell.angle_alpha   90.00
_cell.angle_beta   90.00
_cell.angle_gamma   90.00
#
_symmetry.space_group_name_H-M   'P 1'
#
loop_
_entity.id
_entity.type
_entity.pdbx_description
1 polymer ?
#
loop_
_entity_poly.entity_id
_entity_poly.type
_entity_poly.pdbx_seq_one_letter_code
_entity_poly.pdbx_strand_id
1 'polypeptide(L)'
;MSTAVTVAGARTVRVGDHTDWRRDLDPLAQAPVPGAVRIGSSWQVEGPAGGTGPRWSDAVITRVTAATVHRDIVVTDAAGAVCERGTEVWQLSDALEPIAALNFCSPEWAELIGVRLAADDAFVASLSTWDGAIGLRCDEREIQLRIYKGRIIDVTRRCPHGATFTFIASGRAWVDLVSDADNDFMRRAIRGEFSSSGDGYEYLRLTKPLDMIVGHARAIAREVSA
;
A
#
# COMPACT_ATOMS: atom_id res chain seq x y z
N MET A 1 19.40 20.25 8.98
CA MET A 1 18.02 19.92 9.39
C MET A 1 17.52 18.87 8.41
N SER A 2 17.33 17.63 8.87
CA SER A 2 16.88 16.53 8.01
C SER A 2 15.36 16.62 7.87
N THR A 3 14.86 16.94 6.67
CA THR A 3 13.43 16.98 6.38
C THR A 3 12.94 15.54 6.25
N ALA A 4 12.19 15.05 7.23
CA ALA A 4 11.57 13.74 7.15
C ALA A 4 10.51 13.73 6.04
N VAL A 5 10.74 12.96 4.98
CA VAL A 5 9.70 12.62 4.01
C VAL A 5 8.97 11.39 4.56
N THR A 6 7.97 11.63 5.39
CA THR A 6 7.09 10.58 5.90
C THR A 6 6.14 10.14 4.79
N VAL A 7 5.72 8.87 4.81
CA VAL A 7 4.52 8.42 4.07
C VAL A 7 3.34 9.19 4.66
N ALA A 8 3.07 10.37 4.08
CA ALA A 8 2.03 11.26 4.53
C ALA A 8 0.75 10.96 3.77
N GLY A 9 -0.38 11.01 4.48
CA GLY A 9 -1.69 10.74 3.94
C GLY A 9 -2.05 11.60 2.72
N ALA A 10 -2.97 11.05 1.93
CA ALA A 10 -3.66 11.66 0.80
C ALA A 10 -3.86 13.18 0.95
N ARG A 11 -3.23 13.97 0.06
CA ARG A 11 -3.51 15.41 -0.06
C ARG A 11 -4.32 15.67 -1.33
N THR A 12 -5.59 16.01 -1.15
CA THR A 12 -6.48 16.35 -2.28
C THR A 12 -6.30 17.81 -2.72
N VAL A 13 -6.07 18.03 -4.02
CA VAL A 13 -5.90 19.34 -4.65
C VAL A 13 -6.85 19.46 -5.84
N ARG A 14 -7.57 20.59 -5.96
CA ARG A 14 -8.44 20.89 -7.10
C ARG A 14 -7.59 21.24 -8.33
N VAL A 15 -7.92 20.62 -9.46
CA VAL A 15 -7.34 20.89 -10.79
C VAL A 15 -8.40 21.64 -11.61
N GLY A 16 -8.04 22.73 -12.28
CA GLY A 16 -8.95 23.71 -12.87
C GLY A 16 -9.92 23.18 -13.95
N ASP A 17 -10.86 24.04 -14.38
CA ASP A 17 -12.06 23.67 -15.16
C ASP A 17 -11.87 23.71 -16.72
N HIS A 18 -10.67 23.50 -17.26
CA HIS A 18 -10.39 23.70 -18.70
C HIS A 18 -10.39 22.41 -19.56
N THR A 19 -10.85 22.55 -20.81
CA THR A 19 -11.02 21.50 -21.84
C THR A 19 -9.74 20.81 -22.30
N ASP A 20 -8.58 21.39 -21.99
CA ASP A 20 -7.24 20.82 -22.20
C ASP A 20 -6.47 20.76 -20.87
N TRP A 21 -7.12 20.25 -19.82
CA TRP A 21 -6.53 20.08 -18.49
C TRP A 21 -5.23 19.24 -18.52
N ARG A 22 -4.86 18.55 -19.61
CA ARG A 22 -3.56 17.87 -19.72
C ARG A 22 -2.37 18.84 -19.77
N ARG A 23 -2.59 20.09 -20.17
CA ARG A 23 -1.59 21.16 -20.05
C ARG A 23 -1.61 21.82 -18.65
N ASP A 24 -2.73 21.72 -17.93
CA ASP A 24 -2.94 22.35 -16.61
C ASP A 24 -2.79 21.37 -15.41
N LEU A 25 -2.89 20.06 -15.65
CA LEU A 25 -2.05 19.05 -15.01
C LEU A 25 -0.66 19.19 -15.61
N ASP A 26 -0.09 20.39 -15.46
CA ASP A 26 1.32 20.41 -15.22
C ASP A 26 1.51 19.48 -14.01
N PRO A 27 2.28 18.40 -14.08
CA PRO A 27 2.61 17.60 -12.92
C PRO A 27 3.37 18.42 -11.83
N LEU A 28 3.45 19.75 -11.99
CA LEU A 28 3.79 20.80 -11.03
C LEU A 28 2.62 21.34 -10.18
N ALA A 29 1.34 21.05 -10.49
CA ALA A 29 0.22 21.49 -9.64
C ALA A 29 0.20 20.78 -8.28
N GLN A 30 0.81 19.60 -8.21
CA GLN A 30 1.13 18.96 -6.94
C GLN A 30 2.45 19.48 -6.39
N ALA A 31 2.48 19.76 -5.09
CA ALA A 31 3.70 20.16 -4.42
C ALA A 31 4.82 19.15 -4.72
N PRO A 32 6.03 19.61 -5.09
CA PRO A 32 7.15 18.71 -5.31
C PRO A 32 7.48 17.96 -4.01
N VAL A 33 8.05 16.76 -4.13
CA VAL A 33 8.59 16.06 -2.97
C VAL A 33 9.79 16.86 -2.45
N PRO A 34 9.78 17.35 -1.19
CA PRO A 34 10.87 18.17 -0.67
C PRO A 34 12.21 17.44 -0.75
N GLY A 35 13.26 18.13 -1.22
CA GLY A 35 14.60 17.55 -1.32
C GLY A 35 14.73 16.46 -2.38
N ALA A 36 13.84 16.41 -3.38
CA ALA A 36 13.88 15.42 -4.44
C ALA A 36 13.64 16.03 -5.83
N VAL A 37 14.17 15.36 -6.86
CA VAL A 37 13.95 15.67 -8.28
C VAL A 37 13.17 14.54 -8.91
N ARG A 38 12.08 14.85 -9.63
CA ARG A 38 11.32 13.82 -10.35
C ARG A 38 12.16 13.25 -11.50
N ILE A 39 12.36 11.95 -11.51
CA ILE A 39 13.15 11.22 -12.52
C ILE A 39 12.29 10.33 -13.43
N GLY A 40 11.02 10.11 -13.08
CA GLY A 40 10.10 9.35 -13.92
C GLY A 40 8.64 9.60 -13.56
N SER A 41 7.77 9.39 -14.55
CA SER A 41 6.31 9.41 -14.37
C SER A 41 5.64 8.50 -15.40
N SER A 42 4.58 7.82 -15.00
CA SER A 42 3.71 7.01 -15.87
C SER A 42 2.26 7.34 -15.58
N TRP A 43 1.43 7.46 -16.61
CA TRP A 43 0.02 7.84 -16.49
C TRP A 43 -0.86 6.90 -17.31
N GLN A 44 -2.01 6.55 -16.74
CA GLN A 44 -3.05 5.74 -17.36
C GLN A 44 -4.40 6.43 -17.26
N VAL A 45 -5.15 6.39 -18.36
CA VAL A 45 -6.51 6.92 -18.44
C VAL A 45 -7.47 5.76 -18.20
N GLU A 46 -8.32 5.86 -17.16
CA GLU A 46 -9.27 4.80 -16.78
C GLU A 46 -10.71 5.09 -17.25
N GLY A 47 -11.04 6.36 -17.55
CA GLY A 47 -12.38 6.76 -17.97
C GLY A 47 -12.38 7.71 -19.17
N PRO A 48 -13.55 7.95 -19.80
CA PRO A 48 -13.65 8.94 -20.86
C PRO A 48 -13.23 10.30 -20.33
N ALA A 49 -12.24 10.93 -20.96
CA ALA A 49 -11.73 12.26 -20.59
C ALA A 49 -12.76 13.41 -20.77
N GLY A 50 -14.04 13.10 -20.96
CA GLY A 50 -15.05 13.96 -21.59
C GLY A 50 -15.92 14.80 -20.67
N GLY A 51 -15.65 14.86 -19.36
CA GLY A 51 -16.34 15.79 -18.47
C GLY A 51 -15.64 17.16 -18.47
N THR A 52 -16.37 18.23 -18.79
CA THR A 52 -15.93 19.63 -18.61
C THR A 52 -16.06 20.13 -17.18
N GLY A 53 -16.28 19.22 -16.22
CA GLY A 53 -16.41 19.53 -14.81
C GLY A 53 -15.06 19.67 -14.10
N PRO A 54 -15.07 20.25 -12.87
CA PRO A 54 -13.89 20.29 -12.02
C PRO A 54 -13.31 18.89 -11.81
N ARG A 55 -11.99 18.84 -11.59
CA ARG A 55 -11.28 17.61 -11.24
C ARG A 55 -10.53 17.77 -9.93
N TRP A 56 -10.32 16.66 -9.24
CA TRP A 56 -9.53 16.60 -8.02
C TRP A 56 -8.40 15.62 -8.23
N SER A 57 -7.23 15.95 -7.73
CA SER A 57 -6.11 15.02 -7.66
C SER A 57 -5.82 14.70 -6.22
N ASP A 58 -5.50 13.44 -5.94
CA ASP A 58 -5.12 12.98 -4.63
C ASP A 58 -3.85 12.14 -4.71
N ALA A 59 -2.86 12.49 -3.91
CA ALA A 59 -1.52 11.92 -4.00
C ALA A 59 -1.04 11.32 -2.69
N VAL A 60 -0.39 10.16 -2.80
CA VAL A 60 0.07 9.36 -1.68
C VAL A 60 1.49 8.88 -1.96
N ILE A 61 2.39 9.05 -1.00
CA ILE A 61 3.72 8.42 -1.06
C ILE A 61 3.54 6.95 -0.73
N THR A 62 3.79 6.05 -1.68
CA THR A 62 3.58 4.61 -1.50
C THR A 62 4.85 3.87 -1.10
N ARG A 63 6.02 4.49 -1.32
CA ARG A 63 7.31 3.92 -0.96
C ARG A 63 8.38 4.99 -0.80
N VAL A 64 9.19 4.83 0.23
CA VAL A 64 10.45 5.56 0.41
C VAL A 64 11.58 4.54 0.47
N THR A 65 12.60 4.73 -0.35
CA THR A 65 13.88 4.01 -0.27
C THR A 65 14.98 4.99 0.13
N ALA A 66 16.20 4.50 0.28
CA ALA A 66 17.32 5.37 0.59
C ALA A 66 17.56 6.47 -0.45
N ALA A 67 17.25 6.22 -1.72
CA ALA A 67 17.54 7.15 -2.81
C ALA A 67 16.29 7.64 -3.56
N THR A 68 15.12 7.00 -3.36
CA THR A 68 13.93 7.29 -4.16
C THR A 68 12.65 7.36 -3.35
N VAL A 69 11.71 8.16 -3.84
CA VAL A 69 10.33 8.24 -3.35
C VAL A 69 9.40 7.89 -4.50
N HIS A 70 8.46 6.97 -4.26
CA HIS A 70 7.40 6.64 -5.20
C HIS A 70 6.11 7.29 -4.71
N ARG A 71 5.42 7.96 -5.63
CA ARG A 71 4.15 8.64 -5.38
C ARG A 71 3.09 8.11 -6.33
N ASP A 72 1.98 7.68 -5.78
CA ASP A 72 0.77 7.36 -6.54
C ASP A 72 -0.17 8.57 -6.54
N ILE A 73 -0.77 8.84 -7.69
CA ILE A 73 -1.67 9.96 -7.93
C ILE A 73 -2.94 9.42 -8.55
N VAL A 74 -4.09 9.80 -8.00
CA VAL A 74 -5.41 9.51 -8.57
C VAL A 74 -6.08 10.81 -8.91
N VAL A 75 -6.67 10.91 -10.10
CA VAL A 75 -7.47 12.06 -10.54
C VAL A 75 -8.92 11.62 -10.67
N THR A 76 -9.81 12.33 -9.99
CA THR A 76 -11.26 12.09 -10.03
C THR A 76 -12.02 13.28 -10.62
N ASP A 77 -13.20 13.00 -11.17
CA ASP A 77 -14.16 14.03 -11.60
C ASP A 77 -15.08 14.49 -10.45
N ALA A 78 -16.06 15.32 -10.80
CA ALA A 78 -17.06 15.86 -9.87
C ALA A 78 -18.02 14.82 -9.29
N ALA A 79 -18.16 13.67 -9.95
CA ALA A 79 -18.91 12.54 -9.43
C ALA A 79 -18.05 11.62 -8.53
N GLY A 80 -16.75 11.92 -8.39
CA GLY A 80 -15.79 11.07 -7.68
C GLY A 80 -15.32 9.86 -8.49
N ALA A 81 -15.64 9.79 -9.78
CA ALA A 81 -15.19 8.71 -10.64
C ALA A 81 -13.72 8.94 -11.02
N VAL A 82 -12.91 7.87 -10.94
CA VAL A 82 -11.49 7.91 -11.34
C VAL A 82 -11.41 8.12 -12.85
N CYS A 83 -10.78 9.22 -13.22
CA CYS A 83 -10.50 9.56 -14.61
C CYS A 83 -9.13 9.03 -15.02
N GLU A 84 -8.13 9.23 -14.16
CA GLU A 84 -6.73 8.92 -14.44
C GLU A 84 -5.98 8.47 -13.20
N ARG A 85 -4.93 7.70 -13.42
CA ARG A 85 -3.94 7.31 -12.41
C ARG A 85 -2.55 7.63 -12.89
N GLY A 86 -1.73 8.17 -12.00
CA GLY A 86 -0.35 8.51 -12.23
C GLY A 86 0.54 7.84 -11.20
N THR A 87 1.72 7.42 -11.61
CA THR A 87 2.81 7.07 -10.71
C THR A 87 3.99 7.97 -11.02
N GLU A 88 4.70 8.40 -9.99
CA GLU A 88 5.92 9.17 -10.13
C GLU A 88 7.04 8.57 -9.30
N VAL A 89 8.26 8.70 -9.81
CA VAL A 89 9.48 8.34 -9.11
C VAL A 89 10.33 9.59 -8.96
N TRP A 90 10.69 9.89 -7.72
CA TRP A 90 11.49 11.03 -7.33
C TRP A 90 12.83 10.53 -6.78
N GLN A 91 13.93 11.16 -7.17
CA GLN A 91 15.26 10.90 -6.65
C GLN A 91 15.57 11.91 -5.54
N LEU A 92 15.92 11.41 -4.37
CA LEU A 92 16.31 12.24 -3.22
C LEU A 92 17.71 12.83 -3.45
N SER A 93 17.89 14.09 -3.06
CA SER A 93 19.21 14.74 -3.05
C SER A 93 20.12 14.19 -1.96
N ASP A 94 19.53 13.84 -0.81
CA ASP A 94 20.22 13.23 0.33
C ASP A 94 19.61 11.86 0.62
N ALA A 95 20.44 10.91 1.02
CA ALA A 95 19.95 9.59 1.38
C ALA A 95 19.08 9.67 2.65
N LEU A 96 17.92 9.01 2.63
CA LEU A 96 17.05 8.87 3.80
C LEU A 96 17.15 7.46 4.35
N GLU A 97 16.96 7.30 5.66
CA GLU A 97 16.77 5.98 6.25
C GLU A 97 15.30 5.57 6.09
N PRO A 98 14.98 4.47 5.38
CA PRO A 98 13.60 4.03 5.21
C PRO A 98 12.98 3.62 6.55
N ILE A 99 11.75 4.07 6.80
CA ILE A 99 11.00 3.64 7.98
C ILE A 99 10.39 2.27 7.70
N ALA A 100 10.95 1.22 8.31
CA ALA A 100 10.52 -0.17 8.11
C ALA A 100 9.00 -0.36 8.29
N ALA A 101 8.41 0.30 9.28
CA ALA A 101 6.97 0.26 9.58
C ALA A 101 6.06 0.70 8.42
N LEU A 102 6.58 1.49 7.47
CA LEU A 102 5.85 2.03 6.31
C LEU A 102 6.36 1.44 4.99
N ASN A 103 7.30 0.49 5.04
CA ASN A 103 7.92 -0.11 3.88
C ASN A 103 7.30 -1.48 3.59
N PHE A 104 6.00 -1.52 3.30
CA PHE A 104 5.20 -2.75 3.21
C PHE A 104 5.84 -3.84 2.34
N CYS A 105 5.78 -5.08 2.81
CA CYS A 105 6.35 -6.26 2.15
C CYS A 105 7.88 -6.16 1.86
N SER A 106 8.61 -5.32 2.57
CA SER A 106 10.08 -5.40 2.69
C SER A 106 10.48 -6.44 3.76
N PRO A 107 11.74 -6.95 3.76
CA PRO A 107 12.22 -7.82 4.84
C PRO A 107 12.08 -7.20 6.21
N GLU A 108 12.46 -5.92 6.35
CA GLU A 108 12.49 -5.23 7.63
C GLU A 108 11.06 -5.08 8.18
N TRP A 109 10.09 -4.79 7.29
CA TRP A 109 8.67 -4.80 7.64
C TRP A 109 8.17 -6.22 7.99
N ALA A 110 8.62 -7.23 7.27
CA ALA A 110 8.20 -8.62 7.48
C ALA A 110 8.69 -9.17 8.82
N GLU A 111 9.89 -8.79 9.26
CA GLU A 111 10.39 -9.09 10.60
C GLU A 111 9.51 -8.43 11.68
N LEU A 112 9.18 -7.15 11.53
CA LEU A 112 8.31 -6.43 12.47
C LEU A 112 6.94 -7.09 12.62
N ILE A 113 6.27 -7.39 11.50
CA ILE A 113 4.95 -8.01 11.53
C ILE A 113 5.01 -9.45 12.03
N GLY A 114 6.06 -10.21 11.67
CA GLY A 114 6.28 -11.57 12.15
C GLY A 114 6.40 -11.64 13.66
N VAL A 115 7.18 -10.73 14.27
CA VAL A 115 7.31 -10.63 15.74
C VAL A 115 5.97 -10.29 16.40
N ARG A 116 5.23 -9.32 15.86
CA ARG A 116 3.93 -8.91 16.41
C ARG A 116 2.89 -10.03 16.35
N LEU A 117 2.79 -10.71 15.21
CA LEU A 117 1.85 -11.82 15.03
C LEU A 117 2.21 -13.03 15.89
N ALA A 118 3.50 -13.34 16.05
CA ALA A 118 3.95 -14.44 16.90
C ALA A 118 3.63 -14.20 18.40
N ALA A 119 3.49 -12.93 18.81
CA ALA A 119 3.12 -12.55 20.18
C ALA A 119 1.59 -12.41 20.39
N ASP A 120 0.77 -12.59 19.36
CA ASP A 120 -0.69 -12.49 19.44
C ASP A 120 -1.33 -13.87 19.60
N ASP A 121 -1.75 -14.19 20.83
CA ASP A 121 -2.41 -15.46 21.16
C ASP A 121 -3.70 -15.70 20.34
N ALA A 122 -4.44 -14.65 19.98
CA ALA A 122 -5.67 -14.78 19.19
C ALA A 122 -5.35 -15.14 17.74
N PHE A 123 -4.28 -14.57 17.18
CA PHE A 123 -3.76 -14.95 15.87
C PHE A 123 -3.28 -16.41 15.87
N VAL A 124 -2.44 -16.78 16.84
CA VAL A 124 -1.92 -18.15 16.99
C VAL A 124 -3.06 -19.16 17.13
N ALA A 125 -4.05 -18.89 17.99
CA ALA A 125 -5.19 -19.77 18.19
C ALA A 125 -6.03 -19.92 16.91
N SER A 126 -6.23 -18.84 16.15
CA SER A 126 -7.02 -18.85 14.91
C SER A 126 -6.44 -19.76 13.82
N LEU A 127 -5.13 -20.00 13.86
CA LEU A 127 -4.39 -20.80 12.89
C LEU A 127 -3.91 -22.15 13.48
N SER A 128 -4.32 -22.52 14.69
CA SER A 128 -3.86 -23.71 15.42
C SER A 128 -4.04 -25.05 14.68
N THR A 129 -5.00 -25.13 13.75
CA THR A 129 -5.31 -26.32 12.94
C THR A 129 -4.90 -26.17 11.48
N TRP A 130 -4.20 -25.09 11.15
CA TRP A 130 -3.80 -24.74 9.79
C TRP A 130 -2.30 -24.79 9.62
N ASP A 131 -1.88 -25.37 8.49
CA ASP A 131 -0.50 -25.45 8.06
C ASP A 131 -0.42 -24.91 6.62
N GLY A 132 0.56 -24.04 6.36
CA GLY A 132 0.71 -23.46 5.03
C GLY A 132 1.57 -22.20 5.03
N ALA A 133 1.47 -21.43 3.95
CA ALA A 133 2.14 -20.16 3.83
C ALA A 133 1.18 -19.08 3.33
N ILE A 134 1.13 -17.94 4.03
CA ILE A 134 0.35 -16.77 3.62
C ILE A 134 1.31 -15.78 2.97
N GLY A 135 1.10 -15.48 1.69
CA GLY A 135 1.82 -14.43 0.97
C GLY A 135 1.18 -13.07 1.20
N LEU A 136 1.98 -12.04 1.43
CA LEU A 136 1.56 -10.64 1.44
C LEU A 136 2.36 -9.91 0.36
N ARG A 137 1.65 -9.28 -0.58
CA ARG A 137 2.26 -8.56 -1.71
C ARG A 137 1.88 -7.09 -1.72
N CYS A 138 2.88 -6.25 -1.94
CA CYS A 138 2.79 -4.81 -2.19
C CYS A 138 3.54 -4.51 -3.49
N ASP A 139 2.78 -4.24 -4.56
CA ASP A 139 3.31 -4.08 -5.91
C ASP A 139 4.19 -5.30 -6.30
N GLU A 140 5.47 -5.08 -6.63
CA GLU A 140 6.42 -6.12 -7.02
C GLU A 140 7.07 -6.86 -5.84
N ARG A 141 6.75 -6.49 -4.60
CA ARG A 141 7.37 -7.04 -3.40
C ARG A 141 6.44 -8.01 -2.71
N GLU A 142 6.97 -9.17 -2.35
CA GLU A 142 6.22 -10.19 -1.63
C GLU A 142 7.05 -10.74 -0.47
N ILE A 143 6.36 -10.98 0.63
CA ILE A 143 6.84 -11.77 1.76
C ILE A 143 5.85 -12.89 2.05
N GLN A 144 6.32 -13.97 2.65
CA GLN A 144 5.55 -15.17 2.93
C GLN A 144 5.74 -15.53 4.41
N LEU A 145 4.62 -15.66 5.11
CA LEU A 145 4.55 -16.12 6.49
C LEU A 145 4.32 -17.62 6.47
N ARG A 146 5.34 -18.42 6.82
CA ARG A 146 5.20 -19.87 6.92
C ARG A 146 4.66 -20.22 8.29
N ILE A 147 3.54 -20.91 8.32
CA ILE A 147 2.81 -21.21 9.55
C ILE A 147 2.67 -22.71 9.69
N TYR A 148 2.94 -23.19 10.91
CA TYR A 148 2.70 -24.55 11.33
C TYR A 148 1.97 -24.54 12.66
N LYS A 149 0.76 -25.10 12.71
CA LYS A 149 -0.10 -25.16 13.90
C LYS A 149 -0.20 -23.82 14.64
N GLY A 150 -0.47 -22.76 13.88
CA GLY A 150 -0.62 -21.40 14.38
C GLY A 150 0.67 -20.65 14.69
N ARG A 151 1.84 -21.29 14.59
CA ARG A 151 3.13 -20.64 14.82
C ARG A 151 3.76 -20.21 13.51
N ILE A 152 4.20 -18.96 13.43
CA ILE A 152 5.09 -18.51 12.35
C ILE A 152 6.45 -19.17 12.57
N ILE A 153 6.83 -20.08 11.68
CA ILE A 153 8.10 -20.79 11.75
C ILE A 153 9.20 -20.12 10.93
N ASP A 154 8.81 -19.27 9.97
CA ASP A 154 9.72 -18.60 9.05
C ASP A 154 8.99 -17.44 8.34
N VAL A 155 9.75 -16.37 8.03
CA VAL A 155 9.30 -15.21 7.26
C VAL A 155 10.30 -14.98 6.14
N THR A 156 9.88 -15.20 4.91
CA THR A 156 10.79 -15.25 3.76
C THR A 156 10.21 -14.54 2.54
N ARG A 157 11.06 -14.17 1.57
CA ARG A 157 10.61 -13.65 0.27
C ARG A 157 10.13 -14.74 -0.69
N ARG A 158 10.59 -15.99 -0.51
CA ARG A 158 10.23 -17.13 -1.37
C ARG A 158 10.26 -18.44 -0.59
N CYS A 159 9.23 -19.26 -0.78
CA CYS A 159 9.22 -20.66 -0.39
C CYS A 159 9.39 -21.58 -1.61
N PRO A 160 9.95 -22.80 -1.46
CA PRO A 160 10.09 -23.76 -2.56
C PRO A 160 8.78 -24.06 -3.31
N HIS A 161 7.64 -24.07 -2.62
CA HIS A 161 6.32 -24.31 -3.19
C HIS A 161 5.47 -23.03 -3.35
N GLY A 162 6.05 -21.86 -3.05
CA GLY A 162 5.31 -20.60 -2.94
C GLY A 162 4.36 -20.56 -1.72
N ALA A 163 3.55 -19.50 -1.68
CA ALA A 163 2.48 -19.36 -0.69
C ALA A 163 1.27 -20.22 -1.06
N THR A 164 0.55 -20.73 -0.05
CA THR A 164 -0.75 -21.39 -0.23
C THR A 164 -1.72 -20.45 -0.94
N PHE A 165 -1.77 -19.19 -0.49
CA PHE A 165 -2.37 -18.08 -1.21
C PHE A 165 -1.59 -16.80 -0.92
N THR A 166 -1.69 -15.82 -1.81
CA THR A 166 -1.11 -14.49 -1.63
C THR A 166 -2.22 -13.46 -1.62
N PHE A 167 -2.27 -12.62 -0.59
CA PHE A 167 -3.04 -11.39 -0.54
C PHE A 167 -2.27 -10.28 -1.27
N ILE A 168 -2.89 -9.66 -2.26
CA ILE A 168 -2.26 -8.70 -3.17
C ILE A 168 -2.98 -7.37 -3.07
N ALA A 169 -2.23 -6.33 -2.70
CA ALA A 169 -2.69 -4.94 -2.72
C ALA A 169 -1.61 -4.04 -3.34
N SER A 170 -2.04 -2.94 -3.98
CA SER A 170 -1.10 -1.91 -4.46
C SER A 170 -0.49 -1.15 -3.28
N GLY A 171 0.63 -0.47 -3.51
CA GLY A 171 1.23 0.41 -2.49
C GLY A 171 0.24 1.44 -1.95
N ARG A 172 -0.61 2.01 -2.81
CA ARG A 172 -1.67 2.94 -2.38
C ARG A 172 -2.72 2.25 -1.52
N ALA A 173 -3.20 1.09 -1.95
CA ALA A 173 -4.19 0.34 -1.18
C ALA A 173 -3.66 -0.03 0.21
N TRP A 174 -2.37 -0.39 0.34
CA TRP A 174 -1.71 -0.58 1.63
C TRP A 174 -1.65 0.70 2.47
N VAL A 175 -1.23 1.84 1.90
CA VAL A 175 -1.17 3.11 2.62
C VAL A 175 -2.55 3.53 3.13
N ASP A 176 -3.56 3.50 2.26
CA ASP A 176 -4.94 3.80 2.64
C ASP A 176 -5.39 2.84 3.76
N LEU A 177 -5.10 1.54 3.60
CA LEU A 177 -5.49 0.52 4.55
C LEU A 177 -4.84 0.69 5.92
N VAL A 178 -3.63 1.25 6.01
CA VAL A 178 -3.01 1.50 7.32
C VAL A 178 -3.34 2.87 7.92
N SER A 179 -3.64 3.85 7.07
CA SER A 179 -3.81 5.26 7.46
C SER A 179 -5.26 5.61 7.81
N ASP A 180 -6.25 4.87 7.28
CA ASP A 180 -7.66 5.11 7.57
C ASP A 180 -7.94 5.07 9.08
N ALA A 181 -8.88 5.90 9.55
CA ALA A 181 -9.26 5.94 10.97
C ALA A 181 -9.80 4.58 11.44
N ASP A 182 -10.66 3.97 10.64
CA ASP A 182 -11.35 2.72 10.94
C ASP A 182 -10.73 1.53 10.20
N ASN A 183 -10.76 0.34 10.83
CA ASN A 183 -10.38 -0.89 10.14
C ASN A 183 -11.55 -1.38 9.27
N ASP A 184 -11.62 -0.85 8.05
CA ASP A 184 -12.63 -1.22 7.05
C ASP A 184 -12.16 -2.34 6.10
N PHE A 185 -11.12 -3.10 6.47
CA PHE A 185 -10.51 -4.15 5.63
C PHE A 185 -11.54 -5.04 4.93
N MET A 186 -12.46 -5.63 5.69
CA MET A 186 -13.48 -6.54 5.14
C MET A 186 -14.40 -5.86 4.13
N ARG A 187 -14.78 -4.61 4.38
CA ARG A 187 -15.63 -3.82 3.46
C ARG A 187 -14.89 -3.55 2.14
N ARG A 188 -13.60 -3.22 2.22
CA ARG A 188 -12.73 -2.96 1.06
C ARG A 188 -12.46 -4.23 0.26
N ALA A 189 -12.26 -5.36 0.93
CA ALA A 189 -12.11 -6.67 0.31
C ALA A 189 -13.36 -7.08 -0.48
N ILE A 190 -14.56 -6.89 0.08
CA ILE A 190 -15.84 -7.17 -0.61
C ILE A 190 -16.03 -6.29 -1.86
N ARG A 191 -15.52 -5.05 -1.85
CA ARG A 191 -15.56 -4.13 -3.00
C ARG A 191 -14.54 -4.47 -4.09
N GLY A 192 -13.68 -5.47 -3.87
CA GLY A 192 -12.66 -5.88 -4.84
C GLY A 192 -11.44 -4.95 -4.88
N GLU A 193 -11.17 -4.21 -3.80
CA GLU A 193 -9.99 -3.33 -3.72
C GLU A 193 -8.67 -4.12 -3.60
N PHE A 194 -8.77 -5.40 -3.27
CA PHE A 194 -7.65 -6.33 -3.18
C PHE A 194 -7.87 -7.51 -4.11
N SER A 195 -6.78 -8.17 -4.47
CA SER A 195 -6.83 -9.42 -5.22
C SER A 195 -6.11 -10.52 -4.45
N SER A 196 -6.30 -11.76 -4.90
CA SER A 196 -5.61 -12.92 -4.35
C SER A 196 -5.13 -13.85 -5.46
N SER A 197 -4.04 -14.56 -5.23
CA SER A 197 -3.59 -15.67 -6.08
C SER A 197 -3.36 -16.93 -5.25
N GLY A 198 -3.44 -18.11 -5.87
CA GLY A 198 -3.27 -19.39 -5.19
C GLY A 198 -4.61 -20.03 -4.83
N ASP A 199 -4.69 -20.67 -3.67
CA ASP A 199 -5.90 -21.35 -3.19
C ASP A 199 -6.96 -20.36 -2.71
N GLY A 200 -8.00 -20.15 -3.53
CA GLY A 200 -9.11 -19.25 -3.21
C GLY A 200 -10.02 -19.75 -2.07
N TYR A 201 -10.10 -21.06 -1.84
CA TYR A 201 -10.85 -21.61 -0.72
C TYR A 201 -10.14 -21.28 0.61
N GLU A 202 -8.82 -21.48 0.64
CA GLU A 202 -8.02 -21.12 1.81
C GLU A 202 -8.00 -19.61 2.06
N TYR A 203 -7.96 -18.78 1.01
CA TYR A 203 -8.14 -17.32 1.15
C TYR A 203 -9.45 -16.96 1.88
N LEU A 204 -10.58 -17.55 1.47
CA LEU A 204 -11.89 -17.27 2.10
C LEU A 204 -11.96 -17.78 3.54
N ARG A 205 -11.39 -18.96 3.80
CA ARG A 205 -11.31 -19.55 5.14
C ARG A 205 -10.47 -18.70 6.10
N LEU A 206 -9.45 -18.01 5.58
CA LEU A 206 -8.46 -17.26 6.36
C LEU A 206 -8.69 -15.74 6.36
N THR A 207 -9.90 -15.29 6.03
CA THR A 207 -10.31 -13.88 6.11
C THR A 207 -10.13 -13.27 7.52
N LYS A 208 -10.44 -14.01 8.60
CA LYS A 208 -10.23 -13.54 9.97
C LYS A 208 -8.74 -13.39 10.33
N PRO A 209 -7.87 -14.39 10.09
CA PRO A 209 -6.42 -14.20 10.21
C PRO A 209 -5.87 -13.04 9.37
N LEU A 210 -6.38 -12.83 8.15
CA LEU A 210 -5.99 -11.69 7.32
C LEU A 210 -6.38 -10.34 7.95
N ASP A 211 -7.58 -10.24 8.52
CA ASP A 211 -8.01 -9.04 9.25
C ASP A 211 -7.08 -8.74 10.45
N MET A 212 -6.64 -9.77 11.17
CA MET A 212 -5.64 -9.63 12.24
C MET A 212 -4.29 -9.15 11.72
N ILE A 213 -3.80 -9.70 10.61
CA ILE A 213 -2.56 -9.25 9.95
C ILE A 213 -2.65 -7.78 9.59
N VAL A 214 -3.76 -7.36 8.99
CA VAL A 214 -4.01 -5.95 8.64
C VAL A 214 -4.10 -5.07 9.89
N GLY A 215 -4.73 -5.55 10.95
CA GLY A 215 -4.78 -4.87 12.25
C GLY A 215 -3.38 -4.61 12.83
N HIS A 216 -2.48 -5.60 12.76
CA HIS A 216 -1.08 -5.44 13.18
C HIS A 216 -0.31 -4.49 12.26
N ALA A 217 -0.50 -4.58 10.94
CA ALA A 217 0.11 -3.65 9.99
C ALA A 217 -0.30 -2.19 10.27
N ARG A 218 -1.58 -1.96 10.56
CA ARG A 218 -2.14 -0.67 10.99
C ARG A 218 -1.49 -0.17 12.28
N ALA A 219 -1.38 -1.02 13.29
CA ALA A 219 -0.76 -0.65 14.56
C ALA A 219 0.71 -0.24 14.38
N ILE A 220 1.49 -1.04 13.63
CA ILE A 220 2.90 -0.75 13.31
C ILE A 220 3.05 0.60 12.60
N ALA A 221 2.21 0.90 11.60
CA ALA A 221 2.27 2.16 10.86
C ALA A 221 1.94 3.38 11.74
N ARG A 222 0.98 3.23 12.66
CA ARG A 222 0.55 4.32 13.57
C ARG A 222 1.62 4.70 14.59
N GLU A 223 2.43 3.74 15.03
CA GLU A 223 3.53 3.99 15.99
C GLU A 223 4.58 4.98 15.48
N VAL A 224 4.70 5.15 14.16
CA VAL A 224 5.67 6.05 13.52
C VAL A 224 5.03 7.28 12.86
N SER A 225 3.70 7.38 12.95
CA SER A 225 2.90 8.46 12.33
C SER A 225 2.28 9.41 13.35
N ALA A 226 2.44 9.11 14.65
CA ALA A 226 2.05 9.96 15.78
C ALA A 226 3.16 10.96 16.13
#